data_AF-A0A1H0APL1-F1
#
_entry.id   AF-A0A1H0APL1-F1
#
_cell.length_a   1.000
_cell.length_b   1.000
_cell.length_c   1.000
_cell.angle_alpha   90.00
_cell.angle_beta   90.00
_cell.angle_gamma   90.00
#
_symmetry.space_group_name_H-M   'P 1'
#
loop_
_entity.id
_entity.type
_entity.pdbx_description
1 polymer ?
#
loop_
_entity_poly.entity_id
_entity_poly.type
_entity_poly.pdbx_seq_one_letter_code
_entity_poly.pdbx_strand_id
1 'polypeptide(L)'
;MNFFFEYIYYRITQLFFKRDGRTGFTGIAIISLMQALFIEVILLEIGKWIIMADTRALYAKQFGYIGAAIGLFFMIYNYKKYNGKYNQYRYYWKDETRGTRMLKGCYILLAFLFPIALVIIFGVHWEK
;
A
#
# COMPACT_ATOMS: atom_id res chain seq x y z
N MET A 1 -12.70 0.83 -13.10
CA MET A 1 -11.48 0.01 -13.24
C MET A 1 -10.32 0.85 -12.72
N ASN A 2 -9.79 0.55 -11.53
CA ASN A 2 -8.65 1.30 -10.97
C ASN A 2 -7.37 0.66 -11.50
N PHE A 3 -7.01 1.04 -12.73
CA PHE A 3 -5.89 0.50 -13.49
C PHE A 3 -4.60 0.37 -12.66
N PHE A 4 -4.32 1.34 -11.80
CA PHE A 4 -3.09 1.41 -11.02
C PHE A 4 -2.95 0.27 -9.99
N PHE A 5 -3.88 0.16 -9.03
CA PHE A 5 -3.82 -0.89 -8.01
C PHE A 5 -4.11 -2.28 -8.58
N GLU A 6 -4.94 -2.39 -9.60
CA GLU A 6 -5.19 -3.66 -10.29
C GLU A 6 -3.92 -4.18 -10.98
N TYR A 7 -3.13 -3.29 -11.58
CA TYR A 7 -1.85 -3.63 -12.18
C TYR A 7 -0.81 -4.04 -11.13
N ILE A 8 -0.74 -3.32 -9.99
CA ILE A 8 0.11 -3.70 -8.85
C ILE A 8 -0.27 -5.11 -8.38
N TYR A 9 -1.56 -5.36 -8.16
CA TYR A 9 -2.06 -6.65 -7.69
C TYR A 9 -1.62 -7.77 -8.63
N TYR A 10 -1.83 -7.57 -9.94
CA TYR A 10 -1.47 -8.53 -10.95
C TYR A 10 0.03 -8.83 -10.96
N ARG A 11 0.89 -7.81 -10.97
CA ARG A 11 2.34 -8.00 -11.06
C ARG A 11 2.92 -8.66 -9.82
N ILE A 12 2.48 -8.25 -8.64
CA ILE A 12 2.90 -8.88 -7.39
C ILE A 12 2.39 -10.33 -7.33
N THR A 13 1.11 -10.56 -7.65
CA THR A 13 0.56 -11.92 -7.66
C THR A 13 1.25 -12.80 -8.70
N GLN A 14 1.63 -12.27 -9.86
CA GLN A 14 2.39 -12.98 -10.87
C GLN A 14 3.77 -13.41 -10.35
N LEU A 15 4.46 -12.52 -9.63
CA LEU A 15 5.76 -12.81 -9.01
C LEU A 15 5.65 -13.92 -7.95
N PHE A 16 4.60 -13.88 -7.13
CA PHE A 16 4.36 -14.84 -6.05
C PHE A 16 3.40 -15.98 -6.43
N PHE A 17 3.11 -16.17 -7.72
CA PHE A 17 2.05 -17.08 -8.17
C PHE A 17 2.28 -18.53 -7.74
N LYS A 18 3.55 -18.98 -7.68
CA LYS A 18 3.90 -20.33 -7.20
C LYS A 18 3.48 -20.58 -5.75
N ARG A 19 3.44 -19.54 -4.91
CA ARG A 19 3.07 -19.62 -3.50
C ARG A 19 1.58 -19.41 -3.29
N ASP A 20 1.04 -18.35 -3.89
CA ASP A 20 -0.31 -17.88 -3.57
C ASP A 20 -1.39 -18.45 -4.52
N GLY A 21 -0.96 -18.94 -5.69
CA GLY A 21 -1.85 -19.35 -6.75
C GLY A 21 -2.82 -18.24 -7.17
N ARG A 22 -4.08 -18.62 -7.40
CA ARG A 22 -5.13 -17.69 -7.89
C ARG A 22 -5.65 -16.73 -6.82
N THR A 23 -5.42 -17.02 -5.54
CA THR A 23 -5.89 -16.15 -4.45
C THR A 23 -5.15 -14.82 -4.43
N GLY A 24 -3.85 -14.83 -4.75
CA GLY A 24 -3.02 -13.63 -4.82
C GLY A 24 -2.86 -12.90 -3.49
N PHE A 25 -2.85 -13.64 -2.38
CA PHE A 25 -2.82 -13.07 -1.04
C PHE A 25 -1.69 -12.06 -0.81
N THR A 26 -0.47 -12.32 -1.31
CA THR A 26 0.66 -11.38 -1.20
C THR A 26 0.40 -10.08 -1.94
N GLY A 27 -0.23 -10.16 -3.12
CA GLY A 27 -0.64 -8.97 -3.87
C GLY A 27 -1.64 -8.12 -3.11
N ILE A 28 -2.62 -8.76 -2.46
CA ILE A 28 -3.60 -8.11 -1.59
C ILE A 28 -2.92 -7.46 -0.40
N ALA A 29 -2.04 -8.18 0.29
CA ALA A 29 -1.32 -7.70 1.47
C ALA A 29 -0.45 -6.48 1.14
N ILE A 30 0.31 -6.53 0.04
CA ILE A 30 1.17 -5.42 -0.38
C ILE A 30 0.36 -4.16 -0.71
N ILE A 31 -0.73 -4.27 -1.46
CA ILE A 31 -1.58 -3.09 -1.75
C ILE A 31 -2.19 -2.54 -0.47
N SER A 32 -2.66 -3.41 0.41
CA SER A 32 -3.26 -2.99 1.68
C SER A 32 -2.26 -2.26 2.56
N LEU A 33 -1.03 -2.76 2.63
CA LEU A 33 0.07 -2.11 3.33
C LEU A 33 0.42 -0.76 2.71
N MET A 34 0.52 -0.67 1.38
CA MET A 34 0.79 0.60 0.69
C MET A 34 -0.27 1.66 1.00
N GLN A 35 -1.55 1.27 0.96
CA GLN A 35 -2.66 2.17 1.23
C GLN A 35 -2.70 2.58 2.71
N ALA A 36 -2.49 1.63 3.63
CA ALA A 36 -2.43 1.92 5.06
C ALA A 36 -1.29 2.89 5.40
N LEU A 37 -0.07 2.60 4.94
CA LEU A 37 1.09 3.48 5.14
C LEU A 37 0.87 4.88 4.57
N PHE A 38 0.27 4.98 3.37
CA PHE A 38 -0.03 6.28 2.77
C PHE A 38 -1.00 7.11 3.62
N ILE A 39 -2.06 6.48 4.16
CA ILE A 39 -3.00 7.16 5.05
C ILE A 39 -2.34 7.51 6.39
N GLU A 40 -1.55 6.60 6.96
CA GLU A 40 -0.82 6.85 8.22
C GLU A 40 0.12 8.05 8.09
N VAL A 41 0.85 8.17 6.98
CA VAL A 41 1.70 9.34 6.69
C VAL A 41 0.90 10.64 6.72
N ILE A 42 -0.25 10.66 6.06
CA ILE A 42 -1.12 11.84 6.02
C ILE A 42 -1.63 12.18 7.42
N LEU A 43 -2.09 11.18 8.18
CA LEU A 43 -2.60 11.36 9.53
C LEU A 43 -1.52 11.84 10.51
N LEU A 44 -0.30 11.30 10.41
CA LEU A 44 0.83 11.73 11.22
C LEU A 44 1.18 13.18 10.94
N GLU A 45 1.22 13.58 9.67
CA GLU A 45 1.52 14.96 9.30
C GLU A 45 0.42 15.92 9.77
N ILE A 46 -0.86 15.61 9.54
CA ILE A 46 -1.99 16.40 10.07
C ILE A 46 -1.94 16.49 11.60
N GLY A 47 -1.66 15.37 12.27
CA GLY A 47 -1.55 15.31 13.73
C GLY A 47 -0.45 16.21 14.28
N LYS A 48 0.60 16.50 13.50
CA LYS A 48 1.64 17.46 13.92
C LYS A 48 1.13 18.87 14.07
N TRP A 49 0.26 19.29 13.14
CA TRP A 49 -0.25 20.66 13.07
C TRP A 49 -1.39 20.91 14.07
N ILE A 50 -2.10 19.86 14.49
CA ILE A 50 -3.31 19.97 15.31
C ILE A 50 -3.06 19.64 16.79
N ILE A 51 -2.14 18.73 17.10
CA ILE A 51 -1.98 18.15 18.45
C ILE A 51 -0.61 18.48 19.01
N MET A 52 -0.56 19.01 20.25
CA MET A 52 0.70 19.26 20.96
C MET A 52 1.49 17.96 21.20
N ALA A 53 2.83 18.06 21.22
CA ALA A 53 3.72 16.89 21.23
C ALA A 53 3.58 16.00 22.47
N ASP A 54 3.38 16.61 23.63
CA ASP A 54 3.10 15.96 24.93
C ASP A 54 1.81 15.12 24.89
N THR A 55 0.77 15.67 24.29
CA THR A 55 -0.53 15.02 24.11
C THR A 55 -0.41 13.84 23.14
N ARG A 56 0.40 13.96 22.07
CA ARG A 56 0.66 12.84 21.14
C ARG A 56 1.34 11.66 21.82
N ALA A 57 2.33 11.93 22.68
CA ALA A 57 3.03 10.90 23.43
C ALA A 57 2.09 10.15 24.38
N LEU A 58 1.20 10.89 25.07
CA LEU A 58 0.20 10.32 25.98
C LEU A 58 -0.75 9.34 25.28
N TYR A 59 -1.15 9.65 24.03
CA TYR A 59 -2.12 8.85 23.26
C TYR A 59 -1.48 7.95 22.19
N ALA A 60 -0.17 7.70 22.24
CA ALA A 60 0.54 6.94 21.22
C ALA A 60 -0.05 5.53 20.98
N LYS A 61 -0.53 4.86 22.04
CA LYS A 61 -1.18 3.54 21.92
C LYS A 61 -2.49 3.61 21.14
N GLN A 62 -3.30 4.63 21.38
CA GLN A 62 -4.57 4.86 20.70
C GLN A 62 -4.33 5.14 19.22
N PHE A 63 -3.32 5.94 18.88
CA PHE A 63 -2.88 6.12 17.49
C PHE A 63 -2.46 4.80 16.83
N GLY A 64 -1.74 3.95 17.57
CA GLY A 64 -1.40 2.60 17.10
C GLY A 64 -2.62 1.73 16.81
N TYR A 65 -3.65 1.75 17.66
CA TYR A 65 -4.91 1.04 17.41
C TYR A 65 -5.68 1.57 16.20
N ILE A 66 -5.67 2.89 15.99
CA ILE A 66 -6.26 3.52 14.80
C ILE A 66 -5.53 3.06 13.53
N GLY A 67 -4.18 3.08 13.53
CA GLY A 67 -3.38 2.58 12.41
C GLY A 67 -3.66 1.11 12.10
N ALA A 68 -3.69 0.26 13.13
CA ALA A 68 -4.04 -1.15 12.98
C ALA A 68 -5.46 -1.36 12.41
N ALA A 69 -6.43 -0.55 12.84
CA ALA A 69 -7.79 -0.60 12.30
C ALA A 69 -7.85 -0.18 10.82
N ILE A 70 -7.09 0.85 10.42
CA ILE A 70 -6.95 1.28 9.01
C ILE A 70 -6.30 0.17 8.17
N GLY A 71 -5.23 -0.45 8.67
CA GLY A 71 -4.57 -1.57 8.01
C GLY A 71 -5.52 -2.76 7.80
N LEU A 72 -6.28 -3.13 8.84
CA LEU A 72 -7.28 -4.20 8.77
C LEU A 72 -8.40 -3.85 7.81
N PHE A 73 -8.88 -2.61 7.80
CA PHE A 73 -9.90 -2.13 6.87
C PHE A 73 -9.44 -2.31 5.41
N PHE A 74 -8.23 -1.84 5.07
CA PHE A 74 -7.71 -2.02 3.71
C PHE A 74 -7.50 -3.48 3.36
N MET A 75 -7.03 -4.31 4.30
CA MET A 75 -6.88 -5.74 4.09
C MET A 75 -8.21 -6.40 3.72
N ILE A 76 -9.28 -6.14 4.49
CA ILE A 76 -10.61 -6.69 4.23
C ILE A 76 -11.18 -6.17 2.91
N TYR A 77 -11.06 -4.86 2.66
CA TYR A 77 -11.54 -4.23 1.43
C TYR A 77 -10.85 -4.82 0.19
N ASN A 78 -9.52 -4.88 0.19
CA ASN A 78 -8.74 -5.39 -0.93
C ASN A 78 -8.90 -6.90 -1.10
N TYR A 79 -9.07 -7.65 -0.01
CA TYR A 79 -9.37 -9.07 -0.08
C TYR A 79 -10.68 -9.31 -0.84
N LYS A 80 -11.77 -8.63 -0.44
CA LYS A 80 -13.06 -8.70 -1.15
C LYS A 80 -12.92 -8.26 -2.61
N LYS A 81 -12.07 -7.27 -2.89
CA LYS A 81 -11.90 -6.72 -4.23
C LYS A 81 -11.10 -7.60 -5.18
N TYR A 82 -9.99 -8.20 -4.74
CA TYR A 82 -9.00 -8.83 -5.63
C TYR A 82 -8.89 -10.36 -5.52
N ASN A 83 -9.37 -10.96 -4.42
CA ASN A 83 -9.24 -12.40 -4.20
C ASN A 83 -9.79 -13.20 -5.40
N GLY A 84 -8.98 -14.12 -5.93
CA GLY A 84 -9.35 -14.97 -7.06
C GLY A 84 -9.29 -14.30 -8.44
N LYS A 85 -9.05 -12.98 -8.52
CA LYS A 85 -9.13 -12.22 -9.79
C LYS A 85 -7.85 -12.22 -10.64
N TYR A 86 -6.84 -13.00 -10.27
CA TYR A 86 -5.58 -13.05 -11.01
C TYR A 86 -5.77 -13.33 -12.51
N ASN A 87 -6.59 -14.32 -12.87
CA ASN A 87 -6.80 -14.70 -14.27
C ASN A 87 -7.50 -13.60 -15.06
N GLN A 88 -8.45 -12.90 -14.44
CA GLN A 88 -9.13 -11.75 -15.04
C GLN A 88 -8.11 -10.68 -15.42
N TYR A 89 -7.19 -10.36 -14.51
CA TYR A 89 -6.16 -9.37 -14.76
C TYR A 89 -5.08 -9.83 -15.74
N ARG A 90 -4.68 -11.11 -15.67
CA ARG A 90 -3.77 -11.71 -16.65
C ARG A 90 -4.31 -11.57 -18.06
N TYR A 91 -5.62 -11.69 -18.27
CA TYR A 91 -6.23 -11.53 -19.59
C TYR A 91 -5.95 -10.15 -20.20
N TYR A 92 -5.97 -9.08 -19.41
CA TYR A 92 -5.71 -7.71 -19.88
C TYR A 92 -4.23 -7.41 -20.14
N TRP A 93 -3.31 -8.05 -19.41
CA TRP A 93 -1.88 -7.68 -19.41
C TRP A 93 -0.93 -8.83 -19.79
N LYS A 94 -1.44 -9.91 -20.40
CA LYS A 94 -0.62 -11.02 -20.90
C LYS A 94 0.25 -10.62 -22.09
N ASP A 95 -0.25 -9.79 -22.98
CA ASP A 95 0.39 -9.42 -24.25
C ASP A 95 1.12 -8.06 -24.14
N GLU A 96 1.39 -7.59 -22.92
CA GLU A 96 2.09 -6.33 -22.69
C GLU A 96 3.56 -6.41 -23.13
N THR A 97 3.99 -5.43 -23.95
CA THR A 97 5.37 -5.30 -24.43
C THR A 97 6.36 -5.14 -23.28
N ARG A 98 7.62 -5.52 -23.53
CA ARG A 98 8.69 -5.43 -22.53
C ARG A 98 8.89 -3.99 -22.02
N GLY A 99 8.88 -3.01 -22.93
CA GLY A 99 9.06 -1.60 -22.57
C GLY A 99 7.95 -1.07 -21.66
N THR A 100 6.69 -1.31 -22.00
CA THR A 100 5.54 -0.90 -21.17
C THR A 100 5.58 -1.56 -19.80
N ARG A 101 5.96 -2.84 -19.75
CA ARG A 101 6.09 -3.59 -18.48
C ARG A 101 7.16 -3.00 -17.57
N MET A 102 8.33 -2.64 -18.12
CA MET A 102 9.40 -2.01 -17.35
C MET A 102 8.97 -0.65 -16.80
N LEU A 103 8.40 0.22 -17.64
CA LEU A 103 7.95 1.55 -17.23
C LEU A 103 6.91 1.47 -16.10
N LYS A 104 5.88 0.63 -16.25
CA LYS A 104 4.87 0.46 -15.21
C LYS A 104 5.44 -0.20 -13.96
N GLY A 105 6.39 -1.12 -14.09
CA GLY A 105 7.13 -1.69 -12.96
C GLY A 105 7.86 -0.61 -12.15
N CYS A 106 8.50 0.36 -12.82
CA CYS A 106 9.10 1.52 -12.14
C CYS A 106 8.06 2.34 -11.38
N TYR A 107 6.86 2.56 -11.93
CA TYR A 107 5.80 3.25 -11.21
C TYR A 107 5.32 2.50 -9.96
N ILE A 108 5.28 1.17 -9.99
CA ILE A 108 4.97 0.36 -8.79
C ILE A 108 6.02 0.63 -7.70
N LEU A 109 7.31 0.56 -8.06
CA LEU A 109 8.40 0.81 -7.12
C LEU A 109 8.35 2.23 -6.56
N LEU A 110 8.17 3.24 -7.41
CA LEU A 110 8.03 4.63 -6.97
C LEU A 110 6.85 4.80 -6.02
N ALA A 111 5.71 4.18 -6.29
CA ALA A 111 4.54 4.30 -5.43
C ALA A 111 4.69 3.57 -4.08
N PHE A 112 5.50 2.51 -4.02
CA PHE A 112 5.86 1.88 -2.75
C PHE A 112 6.86 2.73 -1.96
N LEU A 113 7.86 3.28 -2.64
CA LEU A 113 8.90 4.11 -2.02
C LEU A 113 8.39 5.49 -1.60
N PHE A 114 7.38 6.03 -2.28
CA PHE A 114 6.85 7.37 -2.02
C PHE A 114 6.36 7.57 -0.57
N PRO A 115 5.43 6.76 -0.02
CA PRO A 115 5.01 6.92 1.38
C PRO A 115 6.18 6.72 2.35
N ILE A 116 7.12 5.81 2.07
CA ILE A 116 8.31 5.60 2.91
C ILE A 116 9.20 6.84 2.91
N ALA A 117 9.45 7.42 1.73
CA ALA A 117 10.21 8.65 1.59
C ALA A 117 9.55 9.81 2.34
N LEU A 118 8.21 9.91 2.31
CA LEU A 118 7.48 10.89 3.10
C LEU A 118 7.65 10.67 4.60
N VAL A 119 7.57 9.42 5.09
CA VAL A 119 7.87 9.11 6.51
C VAL A 119 9.28 9.59 6.87
N ILE A 120 10.29 9.33 6.04
CA ILE A 120 11.66 9.74 6.32
C ILE A 120 11.77 11.27 6.34
N ILE A 121 11.29 11.96 5.31
CA ILE A 121 11.36 13.43 5.23
C ILE A 121 10.65 14.08 6.42
N PHE A 122 9.46 13.61 6.75
CA PHE A 122 8.66 14.15 7.84
C PHE A 122 9.12 13.69 9.23
N GLY A 123 9.72 12.50 9.34
CA GLY A 123 10.24 11.93 10.57
C GLY A 123 11.61 12.47 10.95
N VAL A 124 12.47 12.81 9.99
CA VAL A 124 13.78 13.46 10.23
C VAL A 124 13.61 14.85 10.89
N HIS A 125 12.43 15.46 10.81
CA HIS A 125 12.10 16.70 11.52
C HIS A 125 11.57 16.49 12.96
N TRP A 126 11.57 15.26 13.50
CA TRP A 126 11.20 15.00 14.90
C TRP A 126 12.32 15.30 15.92
N GLU A 127 13.57 15.49 15.49
CA GLU A 127 14.72 15.76 16.39
C GLU A 127 15.06 17.25 16.54
N LYS A 128 14.09 18.17 16.51
CA LYS A 128 14.33 19.58 16.88
C LYS A 128 13.31 20.11 17.86
#